data_AF-A0A954XHL4-F1
#
_entry.id   AF-A0A954XHL4-F1
#
_cell.length_a   1.000
_cell.length_b   1.000
_cell.length_c   1.000
_cell.angle_alpha   90.00
_cell.angle_beta   90.00
_cell.angle_gamma   90.00
#
_symmetry.space_group_name_H-M   'P 1'
#
loop_
_entity.id
_entity.type
_entity.pdbx_description
1 polymer ?
#
loop_
_entity_poly.entity_id
_entity_poly.type
_entity_poly.pdbx_seq_one_letter_code
_entity_poly.pdbx_strand_id
1 'polypeptide(L)'
;MPPVHDLLPLHLLSPGQIAEVSQLMGSTEHVRRLEEMGLRRGAELEMVQPGTPCIVRVGGHKLCFRESETLSVLVRAVQVA
;
A
#
# COMPACT_ATOMS: atom_id res chain seq x y z
N MET A 1 -21.27 -14.50 -4.00
CA MET A 1 -19.85 -14.25 -3.65
C MET A 1 -19.56 -12.82 -4.09
N PRO A 2 -19.10 -11.92 -3.22
CA PRO A 2 -18.74 -10.57 -3.67
C PRO A 2 -17.58 -10.64 -4.67
N PRO A 3 -17.44 -9.69 -5.60
CA PRO A 3 -16.37 -9.68 -6.58
C PRO A 3 -15.02 -9.71 -5.86
N VAL A 4 -14.17 -10.68 -6.24
CA VAL A 4 -12.78 -10.76 -5.80
C VAL A 4 -12.08 -9.60 -6.48
N HIS A 5 -12.05 -8.45 -5.82
CA HIS A 5 -11.16 -7.38 -6.25
C HIS A 5 -9.74 -7.89 -5.98
N ASP A 6 -8.95 -8.07 -7.04
CA ASP A 6 -7.58 -8.56 -6.96
C ASP A 6 -6.78 -7.69 -5.99
N LEU A 7 -6.54 -8.24 -4.80
CA LEU A 7 -5.62 -7.66 -3.83
C LEU A 7 -4.22 -8.02 -4.28
N LEU A 8 -3.39 -7.01 -4.51
CA LEU A 8 -2.00 -7.19 -4.86
C LEU A 8 -1.09 -6.60 -3.77
N PRO A 9 0.12 -7.16 -3.58
CA PRO A 9 1.17 -6.50 -2.84
C PRO A 9 1.46 -5.12 -3.40
N LEU A 10 1.72 -4.17 -2.51
CA LEU A 10 2.03 -2.79 -2.87
C LEU A 10 3.21 -2.69 -3.85
N HIS A 11 4.22 -3.57 -3.77
CA HIS A 11 5.36 -3.57 -4.69
C HIS A 11 5.00 -3.91 -6.16
N LEU A 12 3.84 -4.53 -6.42
CA LEU A 12 3.39 -4.88 -7.77
C LEU A 12 2.68 -3.72 -8.47
N LEU A 13 2.41 -2.60 -7.78
CA LEU A 13 1.86 -1.42 -8.42
C LEU A 13 2.85 -0.81 -9.41
N SER A 14 2.32 -0.29 -10.50
CA SER A 14 3.10 0.48 -11.47
C SER A 14 3.34 1.91 -10.99
N PRO A 15 4.45 2.56 -11.34
CA PRO A 15 4.65 3.98 -11.05
C PRO A 15 3.52 4.83 -11.65
N GLY A 16 2.98 5.77 -10.86
CA GLY A 16 1.82 6.61 -11.17
C GLY A 16 0.46 5.96 -10.90
N GLN A 17 0.42 4.69 -10.49
CA GLN A 17 -0.84 3.97 -10.25
C GLN A 17 -1.40 4.30 -8.87
N ILE A 18 -2.72 4.56 -8.81
CA ILE A 18 -3.45 4.79 -7.56
C ILE A 18 -4.03 3.47 -7.05
N ALA A 19 -3.97 3.26 -5.73
CA ALA A 19 -4.52 2.09 -5.06
C ALA A 19 -5.05 2.43 -3.67
N GLU A 20 -5.96 1.59 -3.17
CA GLU A 20 -6.50 1.69 -1.82
C GLU A 20 -5.92 0.59 -0.93
N VAL A 21 -5.44 0.93 0.26
CA VAL A 21 -4.93 -0.05 1.23
C VAL A 21 -6.07 -0.93 1.73
N SER A 22 -6.02 -2.23 1.44
CA SER A 22 -7.03 -3.17 1.91
C SER A 22 -6.62 -3.86 3.21
N GLN A 23 -5.37 -4.32 3.29
CA GLN A 23 -4.86 -5.01 4.47
C GLN A 23 -3.38 -4.71 4.72
N LEU A 24 -3.04 -4.58 6.00
CA LEU A 24 -1.67 -4.46 6.48
C LEU A 24 -1.29 -5.79 7.15
N MET A 25 -0.25 -6.45 6.65
CA MET A 25 0.26 -7.72 7.15
C MET A 25 1.57 -7.46 7.88
N GLY A 26 1.63 -7.75 9.17
CA GLY A 26 2.86 -7.62 9.96
C GLY A 26 2.60 -7.63 11.46
N SER A 27 3.63 -7.30 12.25
CA SER A 27 3.48 -7.15 13.70
C SER A 27 2.62 -5.93 14.04
N THR A 28 1.94 -5.97 15.19
CA THR A 28 1.09 -4.86 15.67
C THR A 28 1.83 -3.53 15.70
N GLU A 29 3.10 -3.53 16.11
CA GLU A 29 3.97 -2.36 16.12
C GLU A 29 4.17 -1.77 14.71
N HIS A 30 4.44 -2.62 13.70
CA HIS A 30 4.62 -2.16 12.32
C HIS A 30 3.32 -1.62 11.74
N VAL A 31 2.19 -2.33 11.95
CA VAL A 31 0.87 -1.91 11.48
C VAL A 31 0.52 -0.55 12.07
N ARG A 32 0.66 -0.37 13.38
CA ARG A 32 0.37 0.89 14.06
C ARG A 32 1.22 2.04 13.52
N ARG A 33 2.51 1.80 13.30
CA ARG A 33 3.42 2.81 12.73
C ARG A 33 3.01 3.20 11.31
N LEU A 34 2.53 2.26 10.50
CA LEU A 34 2.01 2.54 9.16
C LEU A 34 0.74 3.39 9.23
N GLU A 35 -0.18 3.03 10.12
CA GLU A 35 -1.41 3.80 10.34
C GLU A 35 -1.14 5.23 10.83
N GLU A 36 -0.17 5.42 11.73
CA GLU A 36 0.29 6.73 12.20
C GLU A 36 0.86 7.60 11.07
N MET A 37 1.50 6.97 10.08
CA MET A 37 1.98 7.65 8.86
C MET A 37 0.90 7.82 7.78
N GLY A 38 -0.34 7.42 8.06
CA GLY A 38 -1.49 7.53 7.15
C GLY A 38 -1.72 6.31 6.25
N LEU A 39 -0.82 5.32 6.27
CA LEU A 39 -0.97 4.07 5.53
C LEU A 39 -1.85 3.09 6.33
N ARG A 40 -3.15 3.33 6.31
CA ARG A 40 -4.19 2.58 7.03
C ARG A 40 -5.18 1.95 6.06
N ARG A 41 -5.95 0.96 6.53
CA ARG A 41 -7.05 0.39 5.72
C ARG A 41 -8.01 1.47 5.21
N GLY A 42 -8.34 1.41 3.92
CA GLY A 42 -9.17 2.40 3.22
C GLY A 42 -8.42 3.68 2.82
N ALA A 43 -7.13 3.79 3.09
CA ALA A 43 -6.34 4.94 2.62
C ALA A 43 -6.01 4.80 1.14
N GLU A 44 -6.24 5.86 0.38
CA GLU A 44 -5.76 5.97 -0.99
C GLU A 44 -4.28 6.36 -1.00
N LEU A 45 -3.53 5.69 -1.88
CA LEU A 45 -2.13 5.94 -2.13
C LEU A 45 -1.81 5.91 -3.61
N GLU A 46 -0.75 6.60 -3.99
CA GLU A 46 -0.21 6.58 -5.34
C GLU A 46 1.20 5.98 -5.31
N MET A 47 1.47 5.00 -6.18
CA MET A 47 2.79 4.46 -6.34
C MET A 47 3.69 5.48 -7.03
N VAL A 48 4.72 5.97 -6.33
CA VAL A 48 5.69 6.92 -6.90
C VAL A 48 6.88 6.16 -7.50
N GLN A 49 7.38 5.17 -6.77
CA GLN A 49 8.52 4.37 -7.20
C GLN A 49 8.37 2.92 -6.74
N PRO A 50 8.20 1.96 -7.65
CA PRO A 50 8.19 0.54 -7.31
C PRO A 50 9.60 0.07 -6.91
N GLY A 51 9.69 -1.06 -6.19
CA GLY A 51 10.94 -1.69 -5.78
C GLY A 51 11.07 -1.88 -4.26
N THR A 52 12.30 -2.14 -3.79
CA THR A 52 12.60 -2.36 -2.37
C THR A 52 13.77 -1.48 -1.94
N PRO A 53 13.54 -0.33 -1.28
CA PRO A 53 12.24 0.18 -0.81
C PRO A 53 11.39 0.79 -1.94
N CYS A 54 10.07 0.67 -1.82
CA CYS A 54 9.10 1.35 -2.67
C CYS A 54 8.71 2.70 -2.04
N ILE A 55 8.38 3.67 -2.89
CA ILE A 55 7.96 5.00 -2.46
C ILE A 55 6.50 5.17 -2.89
N VAL A 56 5.63 5.46 -1.93
CA VAL A 56 4.21 5.75 -2.19
C VAL A 56 3.85 7.12 -1.65
N ARG A 57 2.89 7.78 -2.29
CA ARG A 57 2.35 9.05 -1.84
C ARG A 57 1.01 8.79 -1.15
N VAL A 58 0.90 9.15 0.12
CA VAL A 58 -0.29 8.95 0.96
C VAL A 58 -0.61 10.28 1.61
N GLY A 59 -1.84 10.77 1.52
CA GLY A 59 -2.24 12.00 2.21
C GLY A 59 -1.41 13.26 1.89
N GLY A 60 -0.72 13.29 0.74
CA GLY A 60 0.11 14.43 0.31
C GLY A 60 1.59 14.34 0.68
N HIS A 61 2.04 13.36 1.47
CA HIS A 61 3.47 13.10 1.74
C HIS A 61 3.95 11.81 1.08
N LYS A 62 5.26 11.72 0.85
CA LYS A 62 5.91 10.50 0.35
C LYS A 62 6.32 9.63 1.53
N LEU A 63 5.99 8.35 1.43
CA LEU A 63 6.29 7.33 2.40
C LEU A 63 7.19 6.28 1.75
N CYS A 64 8.38 6.10 2.32
CA CYS A 64 9.26 5.01 1.94
C CYS A 64 8.82 3.75 2.68
N PHE A 65 8.24 2.81 1.96
CA PHE A 65 7.87 1.51 2.47
C PHE A 65 8.91 0.47 2.05
N ARG A 66 9.42 -0.29 3.02
CA ARG A 66 10.31 -1.43 2.74
C ARG A 66 9.55 -2.71 3.05
N GLU A 67 9.12 -3.38 2.01
CA GLU A 67 8.52 -4.70 2.17
C GLU A 67 9.56 -5.70 2.64
N SER A 68 9.15 -6.58 3.56
CA SER A 68 9.98 -7.60 4.19
C SER A 68 9.14 -8.87 4.40
N GLU A 69 9.77 -10.00 4.70
CA GLU A 69 9.06 -11.26 4.98
C GLU A 69 8.04 -11.14 6.13
N THR A 70 8.23 -10.18 7.02
CA THR A 70 7.40 -9.92 8.20
C THR A 70 6.50 -8.68 8.06
N LEU A 71 6.55 -7.98 6.93
CA LEU A 71 5.78 -6.77 6.69
C LEU A 71 5.42 -6.64 5.22
N SER A 72 4.14 -6.79 4.90
CA SER A 72 3.58 -6.65 3.57
C SER A 72 2.28 -5.85 3.61
N VAL A 73 1.97 -5.15 2.52
CA VAL A 73 0.76 -4.32 2.41
C VAL A 73 0.01 -4.76 1.17
N LEU A 74 -1.23 -5.20 1.38
CA LEU A 74 -2.14 -5.54 0.31
C LEU A 74 -2.99 -4.33 -0.03
N VAL A 75 -2.94 -3.98 -1.31
CA VAL A 75 -3.66 -2.85 -1.88
C VAL A 75 -4.58 -3.33 -2.98
N ARG A 76 -5.61 -2.54 -3.25
CA ARG A 76 -6.50 -2.70 -4.38
C ARG A 76 -6.18 -1.60 -5.37
N ALA A 77 -5.62 -1.97 -6.51
CA ALA A 77 -5.42 -1.01 -7.60
C ALA A 77 -6.77 -0.42 -8.02
N VAL A 78 -6.85 0.90 -8.07
CA VAL A 78 -7.99 1.61 -8.65
C VAL A 78 -7.64 1.78 -10.12
N GLN A 79 -8.22 0.97 -11.02
CA GLN A 79 -8.04 1.22 -12.44
C GLN A 79 -8.70 2.55 -12.78
N VAL A 80 -7.88 3.52 -13.14
CA VAL A 80 -8.36 4.74 -13.81
C VAL A 80 -8.56 4.35 -15.27
N ALA A 81 -9.82 4.33 -15.70
CA ALA A 81 -10.23 4.06 -17.07
C ALA A 81 -9.83 5.21 -18.03
#